data_AF-A0A8H5GP80-F1
#
_entry.id   AF-A0A8H5GP80-F1
#
_cell.length_a   1.000
_cell.length_b   1.000
_cell.length_c   1.000
_cell.angle_alpha   90.00
_cell.angle_beta   90.00
_cell.angle_gamma   90.00
#
_symmetry.space_group_name_H-M   'P 1'
#
loop_
_entity.id
_entity.type
_entity.pdbx_description
1 polymer ?
#
loop_
_entity_poly.entity_id
_entity_poly.type
_entity_poly.pdbx_seq_one_letter_code
_entity_poly.pdbx_strand_id
1 'polypeptide(L)'
;MAAPVALLSPFVGALSPKYWCILLLTRAITPQFIGNLLNYALMGVLAMQVYFYTLTFQEDRLAIKSLVYLVFVLDIIQTCFSTHYFWQSLVDGWGDTSPAIAAWSLGTLTPLAGSIAFIVQSFFAWRIWVLRGSRWPLIQTILVIVILV
;
A
#
# COMPACT_ATOMS: atom_id res chain seq x y z
N MET A 1 9.22 22.27 2.63
CA MET A 1 8.50 22.66 3.87
C MET A 1 9.05 21.90 5.09
N ALA A 2 10.30 22.16 5.48
CA ALA A 2 10.98 21.49 6.62
C ALA A 2 11.30 22.48 7.78
N ALA A 3 10.84 23.72 7.67
CA ALA A 3 11.29 24.84 8.49
C ALA A 3 10.77 24.91 9.95
N PRO A 4 9.58 24.41 10.34
CA PRO A 4 9.07 24.70 11.69
C PRO A 4 9.72 23.84 12.80
N VAL A 5 10.35 22.71 12.48
CA VAL A 5 10.96 21.81 13.49
C VAL A 5 12.38 22.23 13.90
N ALA A 6 13.16 22.83 12.99
CA ALA A 6 14.52 23.25 13.30
C ALA A 6 14.55 24.38 14.36
N LEU A 7 13.55 25.27 14.34
CA LEU A 7 13.42 26.39 15.28
C LEU A 7 12.93 25.99 16.69
N LEU A 8 12.35 24.80 16.86
CA LEU A 8 11.92 24.27 18.16
C LEU A 8 12.92 23.29 18.78
N SER A 9 14.00 22.94 18.08
CA SER A 9 15.06 22.06 18.59
C SER A 9 15.62 22.44 19.98
N PRO A 10 15.83 23.72 20.35
CA PRO A 10 16.28 24.06 21.72
C PRO A 10 15.19 23.90 22.79
N PHE A 11 13.90 23.93 22.44
CA PHE A 11 12.79 23.69 23.38
C PHE A 11 12.47 22.19 23.54
N VAL A 12 12.71 21.39 22.50
CA VAL A 12 12.47 19.93 22.51
C VAL A 12 13.43 19.17 23.43
N GLY A 13 14.66 19.68 23.64
CA GLY A 13 15.64 19.10 24.57
C GLY A 13 15.22 19.15 26.06
N ALA A 14 14.20 19.95 26.40
CA ALA A 14 13.70 20.11 27.77
C ALA A 14 12.44 19.29 28.08
N LEU A 15 11.88 18.56 27.11
CA LEU A 15 10.66 17.75 27.32
C LEU A 15 11.01 16.33 27.80
N SER A 16 10.27 15.85 28.81
CA SER A 16 10.41 14.49 29.35
C SER A 16 10.29 13.39 28.27
N PRO A 17 10.95 12.21 28.43
CA PRO A 17 11.12 11.18 27.39
C PRO A 17 9.86 10.74 26.64
N LYS A 18 8.70 10.76 27.30
CA LYS A 18 7.37 10.48 26.73
C LYS A 18 7.01 11.32 25.50
N TYR A 19 7.39 12.60 25.48
CA TYR A 19 7.08 13.49 24.36
C TYR A 19 7.96 13.22 23.14
N TRP A 20 9.17 12.69 23.33
CA TRP A 20 10.04 12.28 22.24
C TRP A 20 9.44 11.09 21.47
N CYS A 21 8.89 10.10 22.19
CA CYS A 21 8.16 8.99 21.57
C CYS A 21 6.92 9.46 20.80
N ILE A 22 6.12 10.36 21.37
CA ILE A 22 4.93 10.90 20.71
C ILE A 22 5.30 11.66 19.43
N LEU A 23 6.38 12.45 19.46
CA LEU A 23 6.84 13.21 18.30
C LEU A 23 7.39 12.29 17.20
N LEU A 24 8.12 11.24 17.56
CA LEU A 24 8.60 10.23 16.61
C LEU A 24 7.44 9.44 15.98
N LEU A 25 6.46 9.01 16.78
CA LEU A 25 5.25 8.32 16.29
C LEU A 25 4.46 9.21 15.33
N THR A 26 4.23 10.48 15.70
CA THR A 26 3.51 11.42 14.85
C THR A 26 4.20 11.55 13.49
N ARG A 27 5.53 11.74 13.47
CA ARG A 27 6.32 11.85 12.22
C ARG A 27 6.25 10.60 11.34
N ALA A 28 6.10 9.43 11.95
CA ALA A 28 6.03 8.14 11.27
C ALA A 28 4.61 7.65 10.97
N ILE A 29 3.54 8.41 11.30
CA ILE A 29 2.15 8.04 10.98
C ILE A 29 1.56 8.99 9.93
N THR A 30 2.00 10.26 9.91
CA THR A 30 1.49 11.27 8.97
C THR A 30 1.66 10.87 7.49
N PRO A 31 2.85 10.42 7.02
CA PRO A 31 3.02 10.05 5.62
C PRO A 31 2.19 8.82 5.24
N GLN A 32 2.07 7.86 6.15
CA GLN A 32 1.33 6.62 5.96
C GLN A 32 -0.18 6.91 5.84
N PHE A 33 -0.70 7.84 6.64
CA PHE A 33 -2.10 8.28 6.56
C PHE A 33 -2.42 8.91 5.19
N ILE A 34 -1.53 9.78 4.69
CA ILE A 34 -1.66 10.37 3.35
C ILE A 34 -1.62 9.27 2.27
N GLY A 35 -0.73 8.27 2.44
CA GLY A 35 -0.68 7.10 1.57
C GLY A 35 -1.99 6.31 1.55
N ASN A 36 -2.65 6.14 2.69
CA ASN A 36 -3.94 5.45 2.79
C ASN A 36 -5.07 6.22 2.07
N LEU A 37 -5.10 7.56 2.22
CA LEU A 37 -6.05 8.41 1.48
C LEU A 37 -5.85 8.31 -0.04
N LEU A 38 -4.59 8.27 -0.48
CA LEU A 38 -4.27 8.08 -1.89
C LEU A 38 -4.68 6.69 -2.38
N ASN A 39 -4.49 5.64 -1.56
CA ASN A 39 -4.95 4.28 -1.88
C ASN A 39 -6.47 4.24 -2.11
N TYR A 40 -7.27 4.92 -1.27
CA TYR A 40 -8.72 5.05 -1.50
C TYR A 40 -9.07 5.76 -2.82
N ALA A 41 -8.33 6.81 -3.19
CA ALA A 41 -8.54 7.49 -4.46
C ALA A 41 -8.21 6.57 -5.65
N LEU A 42 -7.11 5.82 -5.56
CA LEU A 42 -6.68 4.84 -6.57
C LEU A 42 -7.66 3.68 -6.70
N MET A 43 -8.23 3.20 -5.59
CA MET A 43 -9.28 2.17 -5.57
C MET A 43 -10.52 2.63 -6.38
N GLY A 44 -10.89 3.92 -6.30
CA GLY A 44 -11.96 4.49 -7.14
C GLY A 44 -11.63 4.47 -8.63
N VAL A 45 -10.38 4.79 -8.99
CA VAL A 45 -9.90 4.69 -10.39
C VAL A 45 -9.90 3.24 -10.86
N LEU A 46 -9.42 2.31 -10.03
CA LEU A 46 -9.41 0.87 -10.31
C LEU A 46 -10.84 0.34 -10.54
N ALA A 47 -11.79 0.73 -9.70
CA ALA A 47 -13.21 0.39 -9.88
C ALA A 47 -13.75 0.87 -11.23
N MET A 48 -13.40 2.09 -11.64
CA MET A 48 -13.78 2.62 -12.95
C MET A 48 -13.13 1.84 -14.10
N GLN A 49 -11.87 1.41 -13.96
CA GLN A 49 -11.18 0.57 -14.93
C GLN A 49 -11.88 -0.79 -15.09
N VAL A 50 -12.28 -1.43 -13.99
CA VAL A 50 -13.03 -2.70 -14.01
C VAL A 50 -14.39 -2.51 -14.69
N TYR A 51 -15.08 -1.42 -14.37
CA TYR A 51 -16.37 -1.09 -14.97
C TYR A 51 -16.27 -0.90 -16.50
N PHE A 52 -15.32 -0.08 -16.96
CA PHE A 52 -15.10 0.15 -18.39
C PHE A 52 -14.68 -1.12 -19.14
N TYR A 53 -13.87 -1.98 -18.51
CA TYR A 53 -13.47 -3.26 -19.08
C TYR A 53 -14.67 -4.21 -19.27
N THR A 54 -15.56 -4.26 -18.28
CA THR A 54 -16.77 -5.10 -18.31
C THR A 54 -17.74 -4.67 -19.41
N LEU A 55 -17.82 -3.36 -19.69
CA LEU A 55 -18.66 -2.82 -20.76
C LEU A 55 -18.07 -3.02 -22.16
N THR A 56 -16.76 -2.82 -22.33
CA THR A 56 -16.13 -2.80 -23.66
C THR A 56 -15.85 -4.21 -24.21
N PHE A 57 -15.56 -5.19 -23.33
CA PHE A 57 -15.11 -6.53 -23.74
C PHE A 57 -15.99 -7.63 -23.12
N GLN A 58 -17.26 -7.69 -23.56
CA GLN A 58 -18.21 -8.68 -23.05
C GLN A 58 -17.84 -10.13 -23.44
N GLU A 59 -17.25 -10.36 -24.61
CA GLU A 59 -16.93 -11.69 -25.18
C GLU A 59 -15.49 -12.20 -24.93
N ASP A 60 -14.66 -11.46 -24.18
CA ASP A 60 -13.24 -11.82 -24.03
C ASP A 60 -12.95 -12.92 -22.99
N ARG A 61 -11.75 -13.50 -23.12
CA ARG A 61 -11.24 -14.64 -22.33
C ARG A 61 -11.46 -14.46 -20.81
N LEU A 62 -12.20 -15.41 -20.22
CA LEU A 62 -12.53 -15.50 -18.79
C LEU A 62 -11.31 -15.35 -17.85
N ALA A 63 -10.12 -15.75 -18.32
CA ALA A 63 -8.88 -15.59 -17.56
C ALA A 63 -8.61 -14.12 -17.18
N ILE A 64 -8.80 -13.17 -18.09
CA ILE A 64 -8.54 -11.74 -17.82
C ILE A 64 -9.60 -11.18 -16.87
N LYS A 65 -10.88 -11.52 -17.08
CA LYS A 65 -11.96 -11.13 -16.16
C LYS A 65 -11.70 -11.63 -14.74
N SER A 66 -11.36 -12.90 -14.58
CA SER A 66 -11.08 -13.49 -13.25
C SER A 66 -9.94 -12.78 -12.53
N LEU A 67 -8.90 -12.38 -13.26
CA LEU A 67 -7.73 -11.72 -12.70
C LEU A 67 -8.06 -10.28 -12.26
N VAL A 68 -8.84 -9.54 -13.05
CA VAL A 68 -9.29 -8.19 -12.68
C VAL A 68 -10.16 -8.21 -11.42
N TYR A 69 -11.10 -9.16 -11.30
CA TYR A 69 -11.88 -9.33 -10.08
C TYR A 69 -11.02 -9.75 -8.89
N LEU A 70 -10.05 -10.64 -9.09
CA LEU A 70 -9.14 -11.09 -8.03
C LEU A 70 -8.29 -9.92 -7.50
N VAL A 71 -7.73 -9.08 -8.37
CA VAL A 71 -6.97 -7.89 -7.97
C VAL A 71 -7.87 -6.90 -7.23
N PHE A 72 -9.10 -6.69 -7.70
CA PHE A 72 -10.06 -5.80 -7.03
C PHE A 72 -10.39 -6.26 -5.61
N VAL A 73 -10.65 -7.56 -5.42
CA VAL A 73 -10.92 -8.13 -4.10
C VAL A 73 -9.71 -8.05 -3.18
N LEU A 74 -8.51 -8.35 -3.70
CA LEU A 74 -7.27 -8.26 -2.91
C LEU A 74 -6.97 -6.82 -2.47
N ASP A 75 -7.18 -5.84 -3.35
CA ASP A 75 -6.99 -4.41 -3.03
C ASP A 75 -7.95 -3.99 -1.89
N ILE A 76 -9.24 -4.38 -1.96
CA ILE A 76 -10.21 -4.13 -0.88
C ILE A 76 -9.75 -4.73 0.45
N ILE A 77 -9.29 -5.99 0.44
CA ILE A 77 -8.83 -6.68 1.63
C ILE A 77 -7.64 -5.91 2.24
N GLN A 78 -6.66 -5.52 1.43
CA GLN A 78 -5.52 -4.73 1.88
C GLN A 78 -5.93 -3.38 2.46
N THR A 79 -6.82 -2.64 1.79
CA THR A 79 -7.30 -1.34 2.25
C THR A 79 -8.07 -1.48 3.58
N CYS A 80 -8.84 -2.56 3.77
CA CYS A 80 -9.50 -2.86 5.04
C CYS A 80 -8.50 -3.10 6.18
N PHE A 81 -7.49 -3.95 5.96
CA PHE A 81 -6.44 -4.19 6.97
C PHE A 81 -5.64 -2.93 7.29
N SER A 82 -5.31 -2.15 6.26
CA SER A 82 -4.60 -0.87 6.39
C SER A 82 -5.41 0.10 7.27
N THR A 83 -6.71 0.23 7.00
CA THR A 83 -7.61 1.11 7.76
C THR A 83 -7.79 0.66 9.20
N HIS A 84 -7.88 -0.65 9.45
CA HIS A 84 -7.92 -1.17 10.81
C HIS A 84 -6.64 -0.86 11.58
N TYR A 85 -5.47 -0.99 10.95
CA TYR A 85 -4.18 -0.62 11.54
C TYR A 85 -4.11 0.87 11.89
N PHE A 86 -4.56 1.75 10.99
CA PHE A 86 -4.62 3.19 11.28
C PHE A 86 -5.59 3.53 12.40
N TRP A 87 -6.77 2.89 12.42
CA TRP A 87 -7.76 3.11 13.47
C TRP A 87 -7.20 2.77 14.85
N GLN A 88 -6.60 1.58 14.99
CA GLN A 88 -5.96 1.15 16.24
C GLN A 88 -4.78 2.06 16.62
N SER A 89 -3.99 2.53 15.64
CA SER A 89 -2.83 3.40 15.90
C SER A 89 -3.21 4.85 16.26
N LEU A 90 -4.34 5.36 15.75
CA LEU A 90 -4.77 6.75 15.93
C LEU A 90 -5.79 6.93 17.05
N VAL A 91 -6.70 5.97 17.23
CA VAL A 91 -7.83 6.08 18.18
C VAL A 91 -7.51 5.34 19.48
N ASP A 92 -7.11 4.07 19.38
CA ASP A 92 -6.93 3.21 20.57
C ASP A 92 -5.53 3.34 21.19
N GLY A 93 -4.51 3.67 20.39
CA GLY A 93 -3.12 3.88 20.84
C GLY A 93 -2.78 5.30 21.32
N TRP A 94 -3.75 6.21 21.38
CA TRP A 94 -3.52 7.61 21.75
C TRP A 94 -3.36 7.76 23.27
N GLY A 95 -2.15 7.45 23.78
CA GLY A 95 -1.79 7.63 25.19
C GLY A 95 -1.12 6.41 25.84
N ASP A 96 -1.41 5.20 25.35
CA ASP A 96 -0.76 3.96 25.78
C ASP A 96 0.02 3.34 24.62
N THR A 97 1.35 3.45 24.68
CA THR A 97 2.27 2.78 23.77
C THR A 97 2.38 1.30 24.17
N SER A 98 1.33 0.51 24.00
CA SER A 98 1.48 -0.95 24.02
C SER A 98 2.01 -1.39 22.65
N PRO A 99 3.31 -1.73 22.51
CA PRO A 99 3.89 -2.12 21.22
C PRO A 99 3.34 -3.46 20.71
N ALA A 100 2.59 -4.18 21.54
CA ALA A 100 2.20 -5.56 21.29
C ALA A 100 1.08 -5.71 20.26
N ILE A 101 0.24 -4.70 19.99
CA ILE A 101 -0.89 -4.84 19.05
C ILE A 101 -0.53 -4.29 17.67
N ALA A 102 0.22 -3.17 17.61
CA ALA A 102 0.72 -2.59 16.37
C ALA A 102 1.67 -3.54 15.61
N ALA A 103 2.46 -4.35 16.32
CA ALA A 103 3.42 -5.28 15.71
C ALA A 103 2.77 -6.41 14.90
N TRP A 104 1.60 -6.92 15.31
CA TRP A 104 0.94 -8.03 14.61
C TRP A 104 0.30 -7.57 13.32
N SER A 105 -0.40 -6.42 13.36
CA SER A 105 -1.03 -5.85 12.17
C SER A 105 0.00 -5.47 11.11
N LEU A 106 1.14 -4.88 11.48
CA LEU A 106 2.24 -4.60 10.57
C LEU A 106 2.88 -5.89 10.01
N GLY A 107 3.03 -6.91 10.86
CA GLY A 107 3.53 -8.22 10.48
C GLY A 107 2.65 -8.93 9.45
N THR A 108 1.34 -8.71 9.47
CA THR A 108 0.40 -9.26 8.47
C THR A 108 0.23 -8.37 7.23
N LEU A 109 0.35 -7.05 7.38
CA LEU A 109 0.22 -6.10 6.26
C LEU A 109 1.39 -6.22 5.27
N THR A 110 2.61 -6.43 5.77
CA THR A 110 3.83 -6.54 4.96
C THR A 110 3.78 -7.68 3.93
N PRO A 111 3.50 -8.95 4.31
CA PRO A 111 3.39 -10.04 3.35
C PRO A 111 2.17 -9.89 2.43
N LEU A 112 1.07 -9.31 2.90
CA LEU A 112 -0.11 -9.04 2.08
C LEU A 112 0.21 -8.04 0.96
N ALA A 113 0.87 -6.93 1.30
CA ALA A 113 1.29 -5.92 0.34
C ALA A 113 2.30 -6.49 -0.68
N GLY A 114 3.26 -7.30 -0.23
CA GLY A 114 4.21 -7.99 -1.11
C GLY A 114 3.52 -8.96 -2.08
N SER A 115 2.52 -9.71 -1.61
CA SER A 115 1.73 -10.63 -2.43
C SER A 115 0.96 -9.88 -3.52
N ILE A 116 0.36 -8.75 -3.18
CA ILE A 116 -0.40 -7.91 -4.13
C ILE A 116 0.54 -7.30 -5.15
N ALA A 117 1.69 -6.76 -4.72
CA ALA A 117 2.71 -6.24 -5.63
C ALA A 117 3.18 -7.33 -6.61
N PHE A 118 3.41 -8.56 -6.14
CA PHE A 118 3.81 -9.68 -6.98
C PHE A 118 2.75 -10.05 -8.03
N ILE A 119 1.47 -10.08 -7.64
CA ILE A 119 0.35 -10.38 -8.55
C ILE A 119 0.20 -9.28 -9.61
N VAL A 120 0.23 -8.01 -9.19
CA VAL A 120 0.10 -6.85 -10.08
C VAL A 120 1.26 -6.80 -11.07
N GLN A 121 2.50 -6.99 -10.61
CA GLN A 121 3.67 -6.99 -11.49
C GLN A 121 3.66 -8.20 -12.45
N SER A 122 3.25 -9.38 -11.98
CA SER A 122 3.07 -10.56 -12.84
C SER A 122 2.02 -10.32 -13.94
N PHE A 123 0.96 -9.57 -13.64
CA PHE A 123 -0.03 -9.17 -14.64
C PHE A 123 0.55 -8.21 -15.70
N PHE A 124 1.30 -7.19 -15.26
CA PHE A 124 2.00 -6.30 -16.19
C PHE A 124 2.99 -7.06 -17.06
N ALA A 125 3.71 -8.03 -16.49
CA ALA A 125 4.61 -8.92 -17.22
C ALA A 125 3.88 -9.70 -18.32
N TRP A 126 2.75 -10.30 -17.98
CA TRP A 126 1.94 -11.08 -18.93
C TRP A 126 1.38 -10.20 -20.06
N ARG A 127 0.90 -8.99 -19.74
CA ARG A 127 0.45 -8.02 -20.76
C ARG A 127 1.57 -7.64 -21.72
N ILE A 128 2.78 -7.34 -21.22
CA ILE A 128 3.95 -7.02 -22.04
C ILE A 128 4.32 -8.21 -22.93
N TRP A 129 4.23 -9.43 -22.40
CA TRP A 129 4.53 -10.65 -23.13
C TRP A 129 3.55 -10.91 -24.28
N VAL A 130 2.25 -10.72 -24.07
CA VAL A 130 1.24 -10.89 -25.13
C VAL A 130 1.38 -9.87 -26.26
N LEU A 131 1.83 -8.64 -25.95
CA LEU A 131 2.04 -7.57 -26.93
C LEU A 131 3.34 -7.71 -27.74
N ARG A 132 4.33 -8.47 -27.24
CA ARG A 132 5.66 -8.55 -27.84
C ARG A 132 6.04 -10.00 -28.10
N GLY A 133 5.82 -10.46 -29.34
CA GLY A 133 6.02 -11.85 -29.79
C GLY A 133 7.46 -12.41 -29.78
N SER A 134 8.37 -11.90 -28.94
CA SER A 134 9.76 -12.37 -28.81
C SER A 134 10.14 -12.66 -27.36
N ARG A 135 10.95 -13.71 -27.15
CA ARG A 135 11.20 -14.41 -25.87
C ARG A 135 12.21 -13.72 -24.93
N TRP A 136 12.75 -12.56 -25.28
CA TRP A 136 13.78 -11.84 -24.51
C TRP A 136 13.33 -10.98 -23.29
N PRO A 137 12.05 -10.64 -23.04
CA PRO A 137 11.69 -9.72 -21.94
C PRO A 137 11.49 -10.40 -20.58
N LEU A 138 11.41 -11.74 -20.49
CA LEU A 138 11.21 -12.43 -19.20
C LEU A 138 12.32 -12.09 -18.19
N ILE A 139 13.56 -12.02 -18.65
CA ILE A 139 14.71 -11.66 -17.80
C ILE A 139 14.58 -10.21 -17.29
N GLN A 140 14.11 -9.27 -18.14
CA GLN A 140 13.93 -7.88 -17.74
C GLN A 140 12.77 -7.71 -16.75
N THR A 141 11.66 -8.42 -16.95
CA THR A 141 10.53 -8.31 -16.04
C THR A 141 10.80 -8.98 -14.70
N ILE A 142 11.49 -10.13 -14.69
CA ILE A 142 11.95 -10.77 -13.46
C ILE A 142 12.94 -9.87 -12.71
N LEU A 143 13.86 -9.19 -13.41
CA LEU A 143 14.79 -8.24 -12.80
C LEU A 143 14.07 -7.06 -12.13
N VAL A 144 13.06 -6.49 -12.78
CA VAL A 144 12.28 -5.38 -12.22
C VAL A 144 11.46 -5.84 -11.00
N ILE A 145 10.90 -7.04 -11.04
CA ILE A 145 10.18 -7.63 -9.91
C ILE A 145 11.11 -7.85 -8.72
N VAL A 146 12.32 -8.38 -8.95
CA VAL A 146 13.32 -8.63 -7.90
C VAL A 146 13.94 -7.33 -7.34
N ILE A 147 14.00 -6.26 -8.12
CA ILE A 147 14.50 -4.94 -7.68
C ILE A 147 13.43 -4.14 -6.90
N LEU A 148 12.15 -4.33 -7.20
CA LEU A 148 11.04 -3.59 -6.57
C LEU A 148 10.49 -4.24 -5.29
N VAL A 149 10.84 -5.49 -5.00
CA VAL A 149 10.53 -6.23 -3.76
C VAL A 149 11.66 -6.05 -2.76
#